data_AF-A0A9W9MBE5-F1
#
_entry.id   AF-A0A9W9MBE5-F1
#
_cell.length_a   1.000
_cell.length_b   1.000
_cell.length_c   1.000
_cell.angle_alpha   90.00
_cell.angle_beta   90.00
_cell.angle_gamma   90.00
#
_symmetry.space_group_name_H-M   'P 1'
#
loop_
_entity.id
_entity.type
_entity.pdbx_description
1 polymer ?
#
loop_
_entity_poly.entity_id
_entity_poly.type
_entity_poly.pdbx_seq_one_letter_code
_entity_poly.pdbx_strand_id
1 'polypeptide(L)'
;MRHRVTKQRGPSSRSSRKKFLHFIADASTNTGQSINTAKMHLMYTLDTAGKRVYTLKKVLNGEVTKSAHPARFSPDDKYSRHRVTLKKRYNLLLTQQTETPVKA
;
A
#
# COMPACT_ATOMS: atom_id res chain seq x y z
N MET A 1 -15.60 34.94 -41.20
CA MET A 1 -16.47 33.97 -41.89
C MET A 1 -17.03 32.98 -40.88
N ARG A 2 -18.36 32.92 -40.73
CA ARG A 2 -19.05 31.96 -39.86
C ARG A 2 -19.59 30.83 -40.73
N HIS A 3 -19.17 29.58 -40.48
CA HIS A 3 -19.78 28.38 -41.08
C HIS A 3 -20.13 27.42 -39.92
N ARG A 4 -21.37 27.48 -39.44
CA ARG A 4 -22.54 26.65 -39.81
C ARG A 4 -22.38 25.19 -39.37
N VAL A 5 -22.86 24.95 -38.15
CA VAL A 5 -23.27 23.64 -37.63
C VAL A 5 -24.39 23.08 -38.53
N THR A 6 -24.28 21.82 -38.93
CA THR A 6 -25.44 21.03 -39.38
C THR A 6 -25.56 19.75 -38.57
N LYS A 7 -26.78 19.59 -38.06
CA LYS A 7 -27.29 18.56 -37.16
C LYS A 7 -27.97 17.50 -38.04
N GLN A 8 -27.64 16.22 -37.85
CA GLN A 8 -28.40 15.11 -38.42
C GLN A 8 -28.81 14.19 -37.26
N ARG A 9 -30.11 14.10 -37.00
CA ARG A 9 -30.75 13.13 -36.09
C ARG A 9 -31.54 12.15 -36.95
N GLY A 10 -31.50 10.86 -36.63
CA GLY A 10 -32.47 9.87 -37.11
C GLY A 10 -32.23 8.47 -36.51
N PRO A 11 -33.28 7.63 -36.26
CA PRO A 11 -33.35 6.73 -35.10
C PRO A 11 -33.42 5.23 -35.44
N SER A 12 -33.11 4.34 -34.48
CA SER A 12 -33.75 3.02 -34.25
C SER A 12 -33.04 2.28 -33.09
N SER A 13 -33.71 2.11 -31.94
CA SER A 13 -34.48 0.91 -31.56
C SER A 13 -33.61 -0.34 -31.26
N ARG A 14 -33.32 -0.59 -29.98
CA ARG A 14 -33.92 -1.69 -29.17
C ARG A 14 -33.21 -1.81 -27.82
N SER A 15 -33.87 -1.29 -26.79
CA SER A 15 -33.63 -1.64 -25.40
C SER A 15 -34.00 -3.11 -25.19
N SER A 16 -32.98 -3.97 -25.01
CA SER A 16 -33.17 -5.37 -24.65
C SER A 16 -32.79 -5.59 -23.20
N ARG A 17 -33.83 -5.60 -22.36
CA ARG A 17 -34.03 -6.48 -21.21
C ARG A 17 -32.92 -6.51 -20.15
N LYS A 18 -33.18 -5.75 -19.08
CA LYS A 18 -32.78 -6.12 -17.71
C LYS A 18 -33.18 -7.59 -17.47
N LYS A 19 -32.19 -8.49 -17.37
CA LYS A 19 -32.31 -9.76 -16.66
C LYS A 19 -31.58 -9.61 -15.33
N PHE A 20 -32.38 -9.47 -14.29
CA PHE A 20 -31.98 -9.67 -12.92
C PHE A 20 -31.71 -11.17 -12.75
N LEU A 21 -30.48 -11.53 -12.39
CA LEU A 21 -30.19 -12.80 -11.76
C LEU A 21 -29.14 -12.53 -10.68
N HIS A 22 -29.57 -12.57 -9.43
CA HIS A 22 -28.67 -12.77 -8.30
C HIS A 22 -28.25 -14.24 -8.36
N PHE A 23 -26.96 -14.50 -8.52
CA PHE A 23 -26.38 -15.81 -8.24
C PHE A 23 -25.07 -15.61 -7.50
N ILE A 24 -25.09 -16.00 -6.22
CA ILE A 24 -23.93 -16.06 -5.34
C ILE A 24 -23.13 -17.32 -5.69
N ALA A 25 -21.83 -17.16 -5.92
CA ALA A 25 -20.85 -18.23 -5.77
C ALA A 25 -19.49 -17.61 -5.42
N ASP A 26 -19.05 -17.86 -4.19
CA ASP A 26 -17.68 -17.65 -3.76
C ASP A 26 -16.73 -18.55 -4.56
N ALA A 27 -15.69 -17.96 -5.14
CA ALA A 27 -14.47 -18.66 -5.50
C ALA A 27 -13.30 -17.69 -5.44
N SER A 28 -12.77 -17.55 -4.23
CA SER A 28 -11.41 -17.06 -4.02
C SER A 28 -10.43 -18.04 -4.66
N THR A 29 -9.95 -17.73 -5.86
CA THR A 29 -8.67 -18.24 -6.34
C THR A 29 -7.91 -17.08 -6.94
N ASN A 30 -7.10 -16.42 -6.09
CA ASN A 30 -6.03 -15.54 -6.53
C ASN A 30 -4.95 -16.41 -7.19
N THR A 31 -5.23 -16.93 -8.38
CA THR A 31 -4.31 -17.70 -9.20
C THR A 31 -3.45 -16.74 -10.01
N GLY A 32 -2.14 -16.78 -9.77
CA GLY A 32 -1.15 -16.24 -10.69
C GLY A 32 -0.29 -15.12 -10.10
N GLN A 33 0.52 -15.43 -9.09
CA GLN A 33 1.70 -14.61 -8.80
C GLN A 33 2.94 -15.50 -8.80
N SER A 34 3.70 -15.41 -9.88
CA SER A 34 5.05 -15.95 -10.04
C SER A 34 5.92 -15.51 -8.85
N ILE A 35 6.39 -16.49 -8.07
CA ILE A 35 7.27 -16.24 -6.91
C ILE A 35 8.70 -15.99 -7.38
N ASN A 36 8.99 -14.73 -7.70
CA ASN A 36 10.37 -14.28 -7.89
C ASN A 36 11.13 -14.45 -6.56
N THR A 37 12.19 -15.25 -6.59
CA THR A 37 12.92 -15.84 -5.46
C THR A 37 13.72 -14.88 -4.56
N ALA A 38 13.53 -13.57 -4.68
CA ALA A 38 14.25 -12.56 -3.89
C ALA A 38 13.34 -11.49 -3.27
N LYS A 39 12.02 -11.69 -3.31
CA LYS A 39 11.08 -10.69 -2.79
C LYS A 39 10.64 -11.05 -1.37
N MET A 40 11.00 -10.16 -0.47
CA MET A 40 10.65 -10.18 0.93
C MET A 40 9.13 -9.93 1.11
N HIS A 41 8.33 -11.01 1.11
CA HIS A 41 6.87 -10.97 1.17
C HIS A 41 6.30 -10.91 2.58
N LEU A 42 7.12 -11.16 3.61
CA LEU A 42 6.64 -11.22 4.99
C LEU A 42 6.31 -9.82 5.49
N MET A 43 5.10 -9.68 6.02
CA MET A 43 4.56 -8.44 6.58
C MET A 43 4.24 -8.64 8.06
N TYR A 44 4.03 -7.54 8.80
CA TYR A 44 3.56 -7.58 10.18
C TYR A 44 2.67 -6.39 10.55
N THR A 45 1.88 -6.57 11.61
CA THR A 45 1.25 -5.51 12.42
C THR A 45 1.78 -5.60 13.85
N LEU A 46 1.60 -4.53 14.64
CA LEU A 46 1.92 -4.52 16.06
C LEU A 46 0.65 -4.83 16.86
N ASP A 47 0.74 -5.75 17.82
CA ASP A 47 -0.34 -5.98 18.78
C ASP A 47 -0.37 -4.90 19.87
N THR A 48 -1.34 -4.99 20.78
CA THR A 48 -1.48 -4.08 21.92
C THR A 48 -0.32 -4.16 22.93
N ALA A 49 0.42 -5.27 22.93
CA ALA A 49 1.63 -5.46 23.74
C ALA A 49 2.93 -5.05 23.00
N GLY A 50 2.84 -4.54 21.77
CA GLY A 50 3.97 -4.17 20.93
C GLY A 50 4.71 -5.34 20.26
N LYS A 51 4.17 -6.56 20.32
CA LYS A 51 4.74 -7.74 19.64
C LYS A 51 4.30 -7.77 18.18
N ARG A 52 5.19 -8.26 17.31
CA ARG A 52 4.92 -8.40 15.87
C ARG A 52 4.04 -9.62 15.61
N VAL A 53 2.91 -9.41 14.92
CA VAL A 53 2.06 -10.48 14.36
C VAL A 53 2.30 -10.55 12.86
N TYR A 54 2.80 -11.68 12.38
CA TYR A 54 3.22 -11.84 10.99
C TYR A 54 2.08 -12.27 10.07
N THR A 55 2.13 -11.79 8.82
CA THR A 55 1.14 -12.11 7.79
C THR A 55 1.75 -11.94 6.39
N LEU A 56 1.13 -12.56 5.38
CA LEU A 56 1.44 -12.32 3.97
C LEU A 56 0.51 -11.27 3.34
N LYS A 57 -0.57 -10.90 4.02
CA LYS A 57 -1.55 -9.93 3.54
C LYS A 57 -0.98 -8.51 3.60
N LYS A 58 -1.33 -7.66 2.62
CA LYS A 58 -0.95 -6.23 2.59
C LYS A 58 -1.84 -5.34 3.45
N VAL A 59 -3.06 -5.80 3.71
CA VAL A 59 -4.02 -5.13 4.59
C VAL A 59 -4.63 -6.19 5.50
N LEU A 60 -4.68 -5.89 6.79
CA LEU A 60 -5.27 -6.76 7.81
C LEU A 60 -6.13 -5.87 8.72
N ASN A 61 -7.42 -6.21 8.87
CA ASN A 61 -8.37 -5.47 9.70
C ASN A 61 -8.44 -3.96 9.43
N GLY A 62 -8.25 -3.55 8.17
CA GLY A 62 -8.23 -2.14 7.76
C GLY A 62 -6.88 -1.42 7.98
N GLU A 63 -5.92 -2.04 8.66
CA GLU A 63 -4.55 -1.51 8.80
C GLU A 63 -3.64 -2.02 7.68
N VAL A 64 -2.82 -1.11 7.13
CA VAL A 64 -1.80 -1.47 6.14
C VAL A 64 -0.61 -2.12 6.87
N THR A 65 -0.27 -3.34 6.46
CA THR A 65 0.81 -4.11 7.11
C THR A 65 2.19 -3.58 6.69
N LYS A 66 3.18 -3.67 7.58
CA LYS A 66 4.55 -3.20 7.36
C LYS A 66 5.46 -4.34 6.93
N SER A 67 6.49 -4.06 6.12
CA SER A 67 7.51 -5.06 5.76
C SER A 67 8.23 -5.55 7.01
N ALA A 68 8.31 -6.87 7.20
CA ALA A 68 9.04 -7.48 8.31
C ALA A 68 10.57 -7.34 8.16
N HIS A 69 11.03 -6.93 6.99
CA HIS A 69 12.44 -6.92 6.63
C HIS A 69 13.03 -5.51 6.77
N PRO A 70 14.24 -5.37 7.33
CA PRO A 70 14.89 -4.08 7.50
C PRO A 70 15.19 -3.44 6.14
N ALA A 71 15.27 -2.11 6.11
CA ALA A 71 15.69 -1.39 4.93
C ALA A 71 17.11 -1.83 4.52
N ARG A 72 17.34 -2.04 3.23
CA ARG A 72 18.64 -2.46 2.70
C ARG A 72 19.70 -1.40 3.03
N PHE A 73 20.79 -1.85 3.64
CA PHE A 73 21.96 -1.01 3.81
C PHE A 73 22.72 -0.91 2.48
N SER A 74 23.05 0.31 2.08
CA SER A 74 23.89 0.60 0.92
C SER A 74 25.03 1.48 1.41
N PRO A 75 26.29 1.04 1.30
CA PRO A 75 27.44 1.88 1.65
C PRO A 75 27.45 3.21 0.87
N ASP A 76 26.91 3.19 -0.35
CA ASP A 76 26.78 4.31 -1.28
C ASP A 76 25.43 5.06 -1.18
N ASP A 77 24.75 4.99 -0.04
CA ASP A 77 23.44 5.63 0.15
C ASP A 77 23.51 7.17 0.00
N LYS A 78 23.20 7.65 -1.22
CA LYS A 78 23.15 9.06 -1.60
C LYS A 78 22.24 9.90 -0.71
N TYR A 79 21.22 9.30 -0.09
CA TYR A 79 20.24 10.00 0.76
C TYR A 79 20.57 9.94 2.26
N SER A 80 21.72 9.38 2.64
CA SER A 80 22.16 9.30 4.04
C SER A 80 22.18 10.67 4.72
N ARG A 81 22.77 11.69 4.07
CA ARG A 81 22.79 13.08 4.60
C ARG A 81 21.38 13.61 4.86
N HIS A 82 20.48 13.45 3.89
CA HIS A 82 19.10 13.92 3.99
C HIS A 82 18.35 13.25 5.15
N ARG A 83 18.52 11.94 5.32
CA ARG A 83 17.93 11.17 6.43
C ARG A 83 18.42 11.70 7.78
N VAL A 84 19.72 11.97 7.92
CA VAL A 84 20.29 12.52 9.17
C VAL A 84 19.77 13.94 9.44
N THR A 85 19.70 14.81 8.43
CA THR A 85 19.15 16.17 8.58
C THR A 85 17.69 16.15 9.01
N LEU A 86 16.86 15.26 8.44
CA LEU A 86 15.47 15.10 8.86
C LEU A 86 15.37 14.66 10.33
N LYS A 87 16.15 13.64 10.73
CA LYS A 87 16.18 13.21 12.14
C LYS A 87 16.60 14.34 13.09
N LYS A 88 17.59 15.16 12.69
CA LYS A 88 18.04 16.35 13.45
C LYS A 88 16.94 17.38 13.67
N ARG A 89 16.19 17.73 12.61
CA ARG A 89 15.14 18.76 12.68
C ARG A 89 13.98 18.39 13.60
N TYR A 90 13.68 17.09 13.70
CA TYR A 90 12.59 16.58 14.54
C TYR A 90 13.07 16.05 15.90
N ASN A 91 14.33 16.29 16.30
CA ASN A 91 14.90 15.80 17.55
C ASN A 91 14.76 14.27 17.73
N LEU A 92 14.87 13.51 16.64
CA LEU A 92 14.77 12.06 16.60
C LEU A 92 16.14 11.35 16.61
N LEU A 93 17.24 12.10 16.71
CA LEU A 93 18.55 11.50 16.94
C LEU A 93 18.68 11.11 18.40
N LEU A 94 19.21 9.91 18.64
CA LEU A 94 19.52 9.44 19.99
C LEU A 94 20.46 10.41 20.73
N THR A 95 21.42 11.02 20.02
CA THR A 95 22.37 11.98 20.59
C THR A 95 21.73 13.30 21.06
N GLN A 96 20.49 13.58 20.65
CA GLN A 96 19.75 14.79 21.06
C GLN A 96 18.77 14.51 22.20
N GLN A 97 18.43 13.24 22.44
CA GLN A 97 17.53 12.86 23.52
C GLN A 97 18.32 12.87 24.83
N THR A 98 17.81 13.59 25.83
CA THR A 98 18.33 13.48 27.20
C THR A 98 18.24 12.02 27.62
N GLU A 99 19.25 11.51 28.31
CA GLU A 99 19.24 10.15 28.88
C GLU A 99 18.09 10.03 29.89
N THR A 100 16.88 9.74 29.41
CA THR A 100 15.82 9.30 30.30
C THR A 100 16.23 7.91 30.77
N PRO A 101 16.36 7.68 32.08
CA PRO A 101 16.69 6.36 32.59
C PRO A 101 15.66 5.39 32.02
N VAL A 102 16.14 4.38 31.31
CA VAL A 102 15.32 3.26 30.83
C VAL A 102 14.57 2.76 32.05
N LYS A 103 13.24 2.93 32.08
CA LYS A 103 12.42 2.39 33.15
C LYS A 103 12.67 0.88 33.18
N ALA A 104 13.31 0.43 34.26
CA ALA A 104 13.43 -0.96 34.65
C ALA A 104 12.04 -1.52 35.02
#